data_AF-A0A438KAE0-F1
#
_entry.id   AF-A0A438KAE0-F1
#
_cell.length_a   1.000
_cell.length_b   1.000
_cell.length_c   1.000
_cell.angle_alpha   90.00
_cell.angle_beta   90.00
_cell.angle_gamma   90.00
#
_symmetry.space_group_name_H-M   'P 1'
#
loop_
_entity.id
_entity.type
_entity.pdbx_description
1 polymer ?
#
loop_
_entity_poly.entity_id
_entity_poly.type
_entity_poly.pdbx_seq_one_letter_code
_entity_poly.pdbx_strand_id
1 'polypeptide(L)'
;MAPSTLQKMLSLVSLLLLVMLISSDHVSSYSNEETQALLKWKASLHNHNHSSLLSWTLYRNNFTNSSTHLGTEASPCKWYGISCNHAGSVIRINLTESG
;
A
#
# COMPACT_ATOMS: atom_id res chain seq x y z
N MET A 1 24.65 -5.59 41.40
CA MET A 1 24.84 -5.20 39.99
C MET A 1 23.76 -5.79 39.05
N ALA A 2 22.47 -5.51 39.29
CA ALA A 2 21.36 -5.98 38.44
C ALA A 2 20.55 -4.90 37.68
N PRO A 3 20.48 -3.61 38.10
CA PRO A 3 19.60 -2.65 37.42
C PRO A 3 20.14 -2.20 36.05
N SER A 4 21.46 -2.18 35.87
CA SER A 4 22.11 -1.74 34.63
C SER A 4 21.91 -2.70 33.46
N THR A 5 21.83 -4.01 33.73
CA THR A 5 21.61 -5.02 32.68
C THR A 5 20.16 -5.01 32.19
N LEU A 6 19.20 -4.85 33.10
CA LEU A 6 17.77 -4.78 32.78
C LEU A 6 17.44 -3.52 31.97
N GLN A 7 18.02 -2.37 32.33
CA GLN A 7 17.88 -1.12 31.55
C GLN A 7 18.44 -1.23 30.14
N LYS A 8 19.59 -1.90 29.97
CA LYS A 8 20.18 -2.17 28.64
C LYS A 8 19.30 -3.10 27.80
N MET A 9 18.72 -4.13 28.41
CA MET A 9 17.80 -5.05 27.73
C MET A 9 16.53 -4.34 27.27
N LEU A 10 15.92 -3.53 28.14
CA LEU A 10 14.76 -2.69 27.78
C LEU A 10 15.09 -1.71 26.65
N SER A 11 16.26 -1.10 26.69
CA SER A 11 16.72 -0.17 25.63
C SER A 11 16.89 -0.87 24.28
N LEU A 12 17.46 -2.07 24.25
CA LEU A 12 17.62 -2.86 23.02
C LEU A 12 16.28 -3.33 22.46
N VAL A 13 15.37 -3.79 23.32
CA VAL A 13 14.01 -4.19 22.91
C VAL A 13 13.26 -2.98 22.34
N SER A 14 13.34 -1.82 22.99
CA SER A 14 12.73 -0.57 22.51
C SER A 14 13.29 -0.15 21.15
N LEU A 15 14.61 -0.24 20.95
CA LEU A 15 15.24 0.08 19.67
C LEU A 15 14.80 -0.88 18.55
N LEU A 16 14.74 -2.18 18.82
CA LEU A 16 14.26 -3.17 17.85
C LEU A 16 12.80 -2.92 17.48
N LEU A 17 11.94 -2.64 18.47
CA LEU A 17 10.53 -2.28 18.22
C LEU A 17 10.40 -1.03 17.35
N LEU A 18 11.21 0.00 17.61
CA LEU A 18 11.22 1.23 16.82
C LEU A 18 11.64 0.97 15.36
N VAL A 19 12.67 0.15 15.14
CA VAL A 19 13.13 -0.23 13.79
C VAL A 19 12.04 -0.99 13.03
N MET A 20 11.36 -1.92 13.70
CA MET A 20 10.26 -2.70 13.10
C MET A 20 9.04 -1.83 12.76
N LEU A 21 8.73 -0.82 13.60
CA LEU A 21 7.67 0.16 13.33
C LEU A 21 7.99 0.99 12.08
N ILE A 22 9.18 1.59 12.00
CA ILE A 22 9.57 2.45 10.86
C ILE A 22 9.64 1.65 9.55
N SER A 23 10.03 0.38 9.61
CA SER A 23 10.10 -0.49 8.43
C SER A 23 8.71 -0.84 7.86
N SER A 24 7.67 -0.82 8.70
CA SER A 24 6.30 -1.20 8.29
C SER A 24 5.59 -0.08 7.52
N ASP A 25 5.97 1.19 7.73
CA ASP A 25 5.34 2.34 7.05
C ASP A 25 5.82 2.55 5.61
N HIS A 26 6.96 1.98 5.23
CA HIS A 26 7.55 2.23 3.92
C HIS A 26 6.84 1.47 2.79
N VAL A 27 6.21 0.33 3.08
CA VAL A 27 5.52 -0.50 2.08
C VAL A 27 4.14 0.06 1.76
N SER A 28 3.48 0.67 2.75
CA SER A 28 2.15 1.27 2.63
C SER A 28 2.17 2.64 1.95
N SER A 29 3.28 3.39 2.03
CA SER A 29 3.41 4.66 1.27
C SER A 29 3.42 4.40 -0.24
N TYR A 30 4.37 3.61 -0.76
CA TYR A 30 4.49 3.36 -2.21
C TYR A 30 3.18 2.92 -2.88
N SER A 31 2.42 2.06 -2.20
CA SER A 31 1.11 1.66 -2.70
C SER A 31 0.12 2.83 -2.77
N ASN A 32 0.15 3.81 -1.86
CA ASN A 32 -0.80 4.90 -1.79
C ASN A 32 -0.61 5.91 -2.95
N GLU A 33 0.64 6.27 -3.27
CA GLU A 33 0.95 7.29 -4.26
C GLU A 33 0.75 6.75 -5.67
N GLU A 34 1.16 5.51 -5.92
CA GLU A 34 0.90 4.78 -7.17
C GLU A 34 -0.61 4.63 -7.39
N THR A 35 -1.36 4.24 -6.36
CA THR A 35 -2.83 4.13 -6.43
C THR A 35 -3.48 5.47 -6.80
N GLN A 36 -3.10 6.56 -6.13
CA GLN A 36 -3.65 7.88 -6.42
C GLN A 36 -3.30 8.37 -7.82
N ALA A 37 -2.06 8.16 -8.26
CA ALA A 37 -1.62 8.54 -9.60
C ALA A 37 -2.41 7.78 -10.68
N LEU A 38 -2.61 6.48 -10.49
CA LEU A 38 -3.37 5.63 -11.41
C LEU A 38 -4.87 5.99 -11.45
N LEU A 39 -5.48 6.36 -10.32
CA LEU A 39 -6.87 6.83 -10.29
C LEU A 39 -7.04 8.19 -10.99
N LYS A 40 -6.08 9.11 -10.82
CA LYS A 40 -6.07 10.37 -11.57
C LYS A 40 -5.91 10.13 -13.07
N TRP A 41 -5.01 9.22 -13.45
CA TRP A 41 -4.84 8.84 -14.84
C TRP A 41 -6.14 8.26 -15.42
N LYS A 42 -6.78 7.31 -14.72
CA LYS A 42 -8.09 6.77 -15.09
C LYS A 42 -9.13 7.87 -15.33
N ALA A 43 -9.22 8.87 -14.44
CA ALA A 43 -10.18 9.97 -14.58
C ALA A 43 -9.88 10.90 -15.76
N SER A 44 -8.62 11.02 -16.19
CA SER A 44 -8.24 11.83 -17.36
C SER A 44 -8.54 11.18 -18.71
N LEU A 45 -8.83 9.87 -18.74
CA LEU A 45 -9.17 9.18 -19.99
C LEU A 45 -10.59 9.60 -20.41
N HIS A 46 -10.66 10.48 -21.41
CA HIS A 46 -11.86 11.19 -21.88
C HIS A 46 -12.93 10.31 -22.59
N ASN A 47 -12.99 9.01 -22.32
CA ASN A 47 -14.01 8.11 -22.88
C ASN A 47 -14.59 7.23 -21.76
N HIS A 48 -15.81 7.52 -21.34
CA HIS A 48 -16.42 7.01 -20.11
C HIS A 48 -16.76 5.50 -20.11
N ASN A 49 -16.37 4.75 -21.15
CA ASN A 49 -16.73 3.34 -21.32
C ASN A 49 -15.53 2.40 -21.50
N HIS A 50 -14.38 2.67 -20.86
CA HIS A 50 -13.32 1.67 -20.73
C HIS A 50 -13.70 0.65 -19.65
N SER A 51 -14.53 -0.33 -20.04
CA SER A 51 -14.97 -1.45 -19.18
C SER A 51 -13.81 -2.19 -18.52
N SER A 52 -12.64 -2.20 -19.15
CA SER A 52 -11.42 -2.82 -18.63
C SER A 52 -10.86 -2.13 -17.37
N LEU A 53 -11.11 -0.83 -17.17
CA LEU A 53 -10.64 -0.07 -16.00
C LEU A 53 -11.65 -0.09 -14.84
N LEU A 54 -12.74 -0.86 -14.94
CA LEU A 54 -13.72 -1.02 -13.86
C LEU A 54 -13.09 -1.61 -12.59
N SER A 55 -12.06 -2.46 -12.72
CA SER A 55 -11.37 -3.04 -11.56
C SER A 55 -10.50 -2.04 -10.80
N TRP A 56 -10.22 -0.87 -11.38
CA TRP A 56 -9.36 0.16 -10.80
C TRP A 56 -10.17 0.96 -9.79
N THR A 57 -10.38 0.37 -8.62
CA THR A 57 -11.19 0.92 -7.54
C THR A 57 -10.50 0.74 -6.20
N LEU A 58 -10.85 1.63 -5.27
CA LEU A 58 -10.48 1.49 -3.88
C LEU A 58 -11.40 0.46 -3.24
N TYR A 59 -10.87 -0.68 -2.82
CA TYR A 59 -11.62 -1.61 -1.97
C TYR A 59 -11.54 -1.13 -0.53
N ARG A 60 -12.69 -0.80 0.05
CA ARG A 60 -12.80 -0.66 1.50
C ARG A 60 -12.83 -2.06 2.10
N ASN A 61 -11.75 -2.47 2.74
CA ASN A 61 -11.77 -3.63 3.60
C ASN A 61 -12.76 -3.35 4.76
N ASN A 62 -13.90 -4.05 4.78
CA ASN A 62 -14.89 -3.93 5.85
C ASN A 62 -14.41 -4.73 7.09
N PHE A 63 -13.20 -4.44 7.58
CA PHE A 63 -12.79 -4.85 8.91
C PHE A 63 -13.31 -3.79 9.89
N THR A 64 -14.61 -3.80 10.13
CA THR A 64 -15.20 -3.18 11.32
C THR A 64 -14.62 -3.89 12.53
N ASN A 65 -13.58 -3.29 13.14
CA ASN A 65 -13.12 -3.41 14.53
C ASN A 65 -11.59 -3.21 14.64
N SER A 66 -11.03 -2.17 14.03
CA SER A 66 -9.75 -1.64 14.52
C SER A 66 -9.65 -0.15 14.20
N SER A 67 -9.74 0.67 15.25
CA SER A 67 -9.64 2.12 15.21
C SER A 67 -8.18 2.59 15.17
N THR A 68 -7.38 2.07 14.24
CA THR A 68 -6.01 2.56 13.98
C THR A 68 -5.70 2.35 12.50
N HIS A 69 -5.44 3.45 11.79
CA HIS A 69 -5.24 3.55 10.35
C HIS A 69 -6.47 3.18 9.49
N LEU A 70 -7.23 4.21 9.14
CA LEU A 70 -8.07 4.24 7.93
C LEU A 70 -7.17 4.24 6.68
N GLY A 71 -6.29 3.24 6.57
CA GLY A 71 -5.48 2.99 5.39
C GLY A 71 -6.39 2.34 4.37
N THR A 72 -6.80 3.12 3.37
CA THR A 72 -7.43 2.56 2.17
C THR A 72 -6.32 1.84 1.39
N GLU A 73 -5.88 0.69 1.91
CA GLU A 73 -4.80 -0.17 1.39
C GLU A 73 -5.30 -0.96 0.18
N ALA A 74 -5.87 -0.26 -0.82
CA ALA A 74 -6.18 -0.86 -2.09
C ALA A 74 -4.92 -0.83 -2.95
N SER A 75 -4.09 -1.88 -2.86
CA SER A 75 -2.92 -2.02 -3.72
C SER A 75 -3.34 -2.15 -5.20
N PRO A 76 -2.69 -1.41 -6.12
CA PRO A 76 -3.03 -1.44 -7.54
C PRO A 76 -2.64 -2.76 -8.20
N CYS A 77 -1.82 -3.60 -7.56
CA CYS A 77 -1.34 -4.88 -8.08
C CYS A 77 -2.44 -5.91 -8.37
N LYS A 78 -3.65 -5.69 -7.85
CA LYS A 78 -4.83 -6.52 -8.12
C LYS A 78 -5.70 -5.96 -9.24
N TRP A 79 -5.37 -4.81 -9.81
CA TRP A 79 -6.13 -4.21 -10.88
C TRP A 79 -5.78 -4.84 -12.24
N TYR A 80 -6.78 -4.89 -13.12
CA TYR A 80 -6.63 -5.34 -14.49
C TYR A 80 -5.49 -4.60 -15.20
N GLY A 81 -4.62 -5.35 -15.86
CA GLY A 81 -3.50 -4.81 -16.62
C GLY A 81 -2.33 -4.31 -15.78
N ILE A 82 -2.40 -4.33 -14.44
CA ILE A 82 -1.29 -3.91 -13.58
C ILE A 82 -0.42 -5.11 -13.22
N SER A 83 0.90 -4.96 -13.31
CA SER A 83 1.86 -5.90 -12.73
C SER A 83 2.78 -5.18 -11.77
N CYS A 84 3.08 -5.82 -10.64
CA CYS A 84 3.95 -5.29 -9.60
C CYS A 84 5.21 -6.13 -9.42
N ASN A 85 6.25 -5.50 -8.87
CA ASN A 85 7.42 -6.22 -8.36
C ASN A 85 7.11 -6.90 -7.01
N HIS A 86 8.11 -7.61 -6.46
CA HIS A 86 7.97 -8.29 -5.16
C HIS A 86 7.71 -7.32 -4.00
N ALA A 87 8.11 -6.05 -4.12
CA ALA A 87 7.87 -5.02 -3.13
C ALA A 87 6.46 -4.38 -3.24
N GLY A 88 5.63 -4.81 -4.20
CA GLY A 88 4.28 -4.30 -4.41
C GLY A 88 4.20 -2.99 -5.21
N SER A 89 5.30 -2.56 -5.82
CA SER A 89 5.33 -1.35 -6.67
C SER A 89 5.03 -1.70 -8.13
N VAL A 90 4.26 -0.84 -8.79
CA VAL A 90 3.81 -1.02 -10.18
C VAL A 90 4.99 -0.94 -11.15
N ILE A 91 5.21 -2.02 -11.91
CA ILE A 91 6.27 -2.11 -12.92
C ILE A 91 5.75 -2.17 -14.36
N ARG A 92 4.45 -2.44 -14.56
CA ARG A 92 3.85 -2.52 -15.90
C ARG A 92 2.36 -2.21 -15.85
N ILE A 93 1.90 -1.51 -16.89
CA ILE A 93 0.50 -1.29 -17.21
C ILE A 93 0.26 -1.81 -18.64
N ASN A 94 -0.68 -2.74 -18.80
CA ASN A 94 -1.07 -3.31 -20.09
C ASN A 94 -2.57 -3.10 -20.33
N LEU A 95 -2.91 -2.20 -21.26
CA LEU A 95 -4.28 -1.86 -21.64
C LEU A 95 -4.60 -2.20 -23.11
N THR A 96 -3.83 -3.07 -23.76
CA THR A 96 -3.90 -3.28 -25.22
C THR A 96 -5.28 -3.72 -25.75
N GLU A 97 -6.13 -4.35 -24.91
CA GLU A 97 -7.51 -4.76 -25.26
C GLU A 97 -8.60 -3.87 -24.63
N SER A 98 -8.24 -2.66 -24.20
CA SER A 98 -9.13 -1.75 -23.45
C SER A 98 -9.88 -0.73 -24.31
N GLY A 99 -9.71 -0.78 -25.64
CA GLY A 99 -10.19 0.21 -26.61
C GLY A 99 -11.52 -0.15 -27.25
#